data_AF-A0A7C7G2R1-F1
#
_entry.id   AF-A0A7C7G2R1-F1
#
_cell.length_a   1.000
_cell.length_b   1.000
_cell.length_c   1.000
_cell.angle_alpha   90.00
_cell.angle_beta   90.00
_cell.angle_gamma   90.00
#
_symmetry.space_group_name_H-M   'P 1'
#
loop_
_entity.id
_entity.type
_entity.pdbx_description
1 polymer ?
#
loop_
_entity_poly.entity_id
_entity_poly.type
_entity_poly.pdbx_seq_one_letter_code
_entity_poly.pdbx_strand_id
1 'polypeptide(L)'
;MLYLCESLTNTNAHCVPMIGLLTGKAIMHTQLTNLGLHQASFPDGTIRGHTFHYSTLKCTLTPLTHTKSAQHHGTPEPIYRTGKLTASFLHYYFPSNPEVTAQLFLP
;
A
#
# COMPACT_ATOMS: atom_id res chain seq x y z
N MET A 1 5.66 -0.29 3.89
CA MET A 1 5.57 0.51 2.65
C MET A 1 6.42 1.78 2.71
N LEU A 2 6.21 2.68 3.68
CA LEU A 2 6.86 4.01 3.73
C LEU A 2 8.39 4.00 3.64
N TYR A 3 9.06 3.07 4.34
CA TYR A 3 10.51 2.99 4.31
C TYR A 3 11.08 2.74 2.92
N LEU A 4 10.31 2.13 2.00
CA LEU A 4 10.72 1.86 0.62
C LEU A 4 10.78 3.12 -0.25
N CYS A 5 10.13 4.21 0.15
CA CYS A 5 10.03 5.45 -0.63
C CYS A 5 11.39 6.15 -0.78
N GLU A 6 11.44 7.21 -1.59
CA GLU A 6 12.61 8.10 -1.71
C GLU A 6 12.79 8.96 -0.45
N SER A 7 11.68 9.40 0.15
CA SER A 7 11.67 10.23 1.34
C SER A 7 10.39 10.10 2.14
N LEU A 8 10.47 10.47 3.43
CA LEU A 8 9.33 10.63 4.33
C LEU A 8 9.39 12.02 4.97
N THR A 9 8.33 12.80 4.80
CA THR A 9 8.12 14.06 5.53
C THR A 9 7.29 13.78 6.78
N ASN A 10 7.80 14.13 7.96
CA ASN A 10 7.07 13.97 9.22
C ASN A 10 6.05 15.11 9.44
N THR A 11 5.27 15.03 10.52
CA THR A 11 4.24 16.03 10.86
C THR A 11 4.80 17.41 11.22
N ASN A 12 6.10 17.53 11.47
CA ASN A 12 6.80 18.79 11.72
C ASN A 12 7.46 19.35 10.44
N ALA A 13 7.05 18.86 9.26
CA ALA A 13 7.61 19.21 7.95
C ALA A 13 9.11 18.86 7.76
N HIS A 14 9.70 18.04 8.64
CA HIS A 14 11.07 17.56 8.43
C HIS A 14 11.03 16.40 7.43
N CYS A 15 11.74 16.57 6.31
CA CYS A 15 11.89 15.56 5.28
C CYS A 15 13.19 14.78 5.48
N VAL A 16 13.10 13.46 5.52
CA VAL A 16 14.25 12.56 5.65
C VAL A 16 14.34 11.60 4.46
N PRO A 17 15.55 11.34 3.92
CA PRO A 17 15.73 10.35 2.87
C PRO A 17 15.46 8.94 3.40
N MET A 18 14.90 8.10 2.52
CA MET A 18 14.59 6.69 2.76
C MET A 18 15.40 5.83 1.76
N ILE A 19 15.12 4.53 1.62
CA ILE A 19 15.97 3.65 0.80
C ILE A 19 15.75 3.77 -0.71
N GLY A 20 14.68 4.43 -1.17
CA GLY A 20 14.47 4.75 -2.58
C GLY A 20 14.17 3.58 -3.51
N LEU A 21 13.64 2.46 -2.98
CA LEU A 21 13.21 1.31 -3.82
C LEU A 21 11.89 1.56 -4.56
N LEU A 22 11.05 2.43 -4.02
CA LEU A 22 9.81 2.91 -4.63
C LEU A 22 9.99 4.38 -4.99
N THR A 23 9.75 4.74 -6.26
CA THR A 23 9.80 6.13 -6.76
C THR A 23 8.61 6.94 -6.24
N GLY A 24 8.59 7.17 -4.94
CA GLY A 24 7.52 7.86 -4.25
C GLY A 24 8.01 8.62 -3.03
N LYS A 25 7.24 9.65 -2.66
CA LYS A 25 7.49 10.51 -1.51
C LYS A 25 6.28 10.46 -0.59
N ALA A 26 6.52 10.10 0.66
CA ALA A 26 5.47 9.98 1.66
C ALA A 26 5.42 11.19 2.58
N ILE A 27 4.23 11.54 3.04
CA ILE A 27 3.98 12.63 3.99
C ILE A 27 3.11 12.09 5.12
N MET A 28 3.55 12.28 6.36
CA MET A 28 2.76 11.99 7.57
C MET A 28 1.83 13.16 7.88
N HIS A 29 0.59 12.84 8.23
CA HIS A 29 -0.43 13.78 8.68
C HIS A 29 -0.79 13.53 10.14
N THR A 30 -1.44 14.51 10.76
CA THR A 30 -1.99 14.39 12.12
C THR A 30 -3.39 13.81 12.14
N GLN A 31 -4.06 13.76 10.99
CA GLN A 31 -5.40 13.19 10.82
C GLN A 31 -5.35 11.87 10.07
N LEU A 32 -6.29 11.00 10.41
CA LEU A 32 -6.44 9.69 9.78
C LEU A 32 -6.67 9.87 8.27
N THR A 33 -5.84 9.24 7.44
CA THR A 33 -5.96 9.31 5.99
C THR A 33 -6.89 8.24 5.46
N ASN A 34 -6.73 7.00 5.92
CA ASN A 34 -7.62 5.92 5.54
C ASN A 34 -7.69 4.83 6.61
N LEU A 35 -8.87 4.19 6.70
CA LEU A 35 -9.15 3.07 7.59
C LEU A 35 -10.24 2.20 7.00
N GLY A 36 -10.07 0.88 7.09
CA GLY A 36 -11.17 -0.04 6.83
C GLY A 36 -10.72 -1.41 6.40
N LEU A 37 -11.71 -2.30 6.19
CA LEU A 37 -11.52 -3.60 5.57
C LEU A 37 -11.51 -3.47 4.06
N HIS A 38 -10.53 -4.08 3.43
CA HIS A 38 -10.27 -3.98 2.00
C HIS A 38 -10.02 -5.36 1.40
N GLN A 39 -10.22 -5.45 0.09
CA GLN A 39 -9.82 -6.61 -0.70
C GLN A 39 -9.07 -6.18 -1.95
N ALA A 40 -8.12 -7.00 -2.39
CA ALA A 40 -7.34 -6.79 -3.60
C ALA A 40 -7.53 -7.99 -4.53
N SER A 41 -7.85 -7.71 -5.79
CA SER A 41 -8.00 -8.75 -6.82
C SER A 41 -6.71 -8.85 -7.63
N PHE A 42 -6.19 -10.08 -7.70
CA PHE A 42 -5.09 -10.53 -8.53
C PHE A 42 -5.60 -11.59 -9.53
N PRO A 43 -4.83 -11.94 -10.57
CA PRO A 43 -5.23 -12.99 -11.53
C PRO A 43 -5.61 -14.31 -10.84
N ASP A 44 -4.88 -14.70 -9.79
CA ASP A 44 -5.06 -15.96 -9.07
C ASP A 44 -6.17 -15.93 -8.01
N GLY A 45 -6.83 -14.79 -7.83
CA GLY A 45 -7.94 -14.63 -6.90
C GLY A 45 -7.89 -13.35 -6.09
N THR A 46 -8.68 -13.30 -5.02
CA THR A 46 -8.80 -12.12 -4.16
C THR A 46 -8.19 -12.40 -2.79
N ILE A 47 -7.41 -11.45 -2.29
CA ILE A 47 -6.86 -11.44 -0.93
C ILE A 47 -7.48 -10.28 -0.15
N ARG A 48 -7.79 -10.51 1.13
CA ARG A 48 -8.38 -9.51 2.02
C ARG A 48 -7.34 -8.94 2.97
N GLY A 49 -7.65 -7.80 3.55
CA GLY A 49 -6.80 -7.13 4.53
C GLY A 49 -7.49 -5.90 5.10
N HIS A 50 -6.70 -5.02 5.69
CA HIS A 50 -7.17 -3.73 6.16
C HIS A 50 -6.18 -2.61 5.83
N THR A 51 -6.68 -1.40 5.69
CA THR A 51 -5.85 -0.19 5.67
C THR A 51 -6.03 0.53 7.00
N PHE A 52 -4.96 1.13 7.51
CA PHE A 52 -4.99 2.05 8.64
C PHE A 52 -3.72 2.89 8.61
N HIS A 53 -3.83 4.14 8.15
CA HIS A 53 -2.66 5.02 8.11
C HIS A 53 -3.04 6.50 8.10
N TYR A 54 -2.04 7.31 8.45
CA TYR A 54 -2.08 8.77 8.55
C TYR A 54 -1.25 9.42 7.45
N SER A 55 -0.86 8.67 6.42
CA SER A 55 0.15 9.14 5.47
C SER A 55 -0.36 9.10 4.04
N THR A 56 -0.03 10.12 3.26
CA THR A 56 -0.26 10.10 1.82
C THR A 56 1.03 9.78 1.09
N LEU A 57 0.90 9.14 -0.09
CA LEU A 57 2.01 8.83 -0.96
C LEU A 57 1.82 9.49 -2.32
N LYS A 58 2.80 10.27 -2.76
CA LYS A 58 2.93 10.68 -4.16
C LYS A 58 3.94 9.76 -4.84
N CYS A 59 3.46 8.85 -5.68
CA CYS A 59 4.27 7.87 -6.39
C CYS A 59 4.12 8.05 -7.90
N THR A 60 5.21 7.97 -8.66
CA THR A 60 5.18 8.06 -10.13
C THR A 60 4.94 6.70 -10.80
N LEU A 61 5.08 5.61 -10.05
CA LEU A 61 4.79 4.27 -10.57
C LEU A 61 3.30 4.12 -10.81
N THR A 62 2.94 3.52 -11.95
CA THR A 62 1.56 3.09 -12.19
C THR A 62 1.22 1.95 -11.22
N PRO A 63 0.11 2.04 -10.46
CA PRO A 63 -0.33 0.94 -9.63
C PRO A 63 -0.64 -0.30 -10.49
N LEU A 64 -0.26 -1.48 -10.00
CA LEU A 64 -0.66 -2.76 -10.58
C LEU A 64 -2.19 -2.92 -10.51
N THR A 65 -2.78 -2.56 -9.38
CA THR A 65 -4.22 -2.59 -9.13
C THR A 65 -4.56 -1.66 -7.97
N HIS A 66 -5.85 -1.52 -7.69
CA HIS A 66 -6.35 -0.84 -6.50
C HIS A 66 -7.20 -1.79 -5.68
N THR A 67 -7.15 -1.62 -4.36
CA THR A 67 -8.06 -2.33 -3.46
C THR A 67 -9.50 -1.87 -3.63
N LYS A 68 -10.45 -2.70 -3.24
CA LYS A 68 -11.85 -2.33 -3.03
C LYS A 68 -12.15 -2.28 -1.54
N SER A 69 -12.65 -1.14 -1.07
CA SER A 69 -13.13 -0.99 0.30
C SER A 69 -14.42 -1.80 0.50
N ALA A 70 -14.60 -2.38 1.68
CA ALA A 70 -15.86 -2.99 2.10
C ALA A 70 -16.97 -1.95 2.36
N GLN A 71 -16.57 -0.71 2.69
CA GLN A 71 -17.49 0.42 2.82
C GLN A 71 -17.71 1.09 1.46
N HIS A 72 -18.96 1.48 1.18
CA HIS A 72 -19.36 2.11 -0.09
C HIS A 72 -18.58 3.40 -0.45
N HIS A 73 -18.05 4.12 0.56
CA HIS A 73 -17.31 5.37 0.37
C HIS A 73 -15.84 5.30 0.84
N GLY A 74 -15.30 4.11 1.06
CA GLY A 74 -13.89 3.97 1.45
C GLY A 74 -12.95 4.21 0.27
N THR A 75 -11.80 4.84 0.53
CA THR A 75 -10.84 5.25 -0.49
C THR A 75 -10.00 4.06 -0.96
N PRO A 76 -9.99 3.68 -2.25
CA PRO A 76 -9.14 2.62 -2.77
C PRO A 76 -7.65 2.88 -2.53
N GLU A 77 -6.94 1.90 -1.96
CA GLU A 77 -5.47 1.94 -1.87
C GLU A 77 -4.81 1.42 -3.15
N PRO A 78 -3.76 2.09 -3.66
CA PRO A 78 -2.95 1.54 -4.74
C PRO A 78 -2.08 0.37 -4.24
N ILE A 79 -1.85 -0.58 -5.13
CA ILE A 79 -0.87 -1.66 -4.96
C ILE A 79 0.16 -1.50 -6.06
N TYR A 80 1.41 -1.25 -5.69
CA TYR A 80 2.53 -1.10 -6.60
C TYR A 80 3.31 -2.41 -6.71
N ARG A 81 3.86 -2.67 -7.90
CA ARG A 81 4.79 -3.78 -8.12
C ARG A 81 5.99 -3.34 -8.95
N THR A 82 7.18 -3.70 -8.48
CA THR A 82 8.46 -3.49 -9.18
C THR A 82 9.30 -4.76 -9.02
N GLY A 83 9.40 -5.57 -10.08
CA GLY A 83 9.92 -6.93 -9.97
C GLY A 83 9.14 -7.71 -8.90
N LYS A 84 9.86 -8.28 -7.93
CA LYS A 84 9.29 -9.04 -6.80
C LYS A 84 8.85 -8.18 -5.61
N LEU A 85 9.05 -6.86 -5.68
CA LEU A 85 8.61 -5.94 -4.64
C LEU A 85 7.12 -5.64 -4.82
N THR A 86 6.30 -6.06 -3.86
CA THR A 86 4.88 -5.65 -3.78
C THR A 86 4.70 -4.68 -2.63
N ALA A 87 4.19 -3.48 -2.90
CA ALA A 87 4.07 -2.41 -1.91
C ALA A 87 2.66 -1.82 -1.92
N SER A 88 2.03 -1.74 -0.76
CA SER A 88 0.72 -1.12 -0.57
C SER A 88 0.55 -0.67 0.89
N PHE A 89 -0.40 0.24 1.12
CA PHE A 89 -0.94 0.53 2.45
C PHE A 89 -1.86 -0.57 2.98
N LEU A 90 -2.28 -1.52 2.11
CA LEU A 90 -3.03 -2.68 2.54
C LEU A 90 -2.15 -3.58 3.43
N HIS A 91 -2.57 -3.74 4.67
CA HIS A 91 -2.11 -4.81 5.55
C HIS A 91 -2.85 -6.09 5.17
N TYR A 92 -2.22 -6.89 4.29
CA TYR A 92 -2.76 -8.16 3.84
C TYR A 92 -2.99 -9.11 5.00
N TYR A 93 -4.19 -9.71 5.05
CA TYR A 93 -4.46 -10.86 5.91
C TYR A 93 -4.18 -12.13 5.09
N PHE A 94 -2.95 -12.61 5.14
CA PHE A 94 -2.48 -13.76 4.36
C PHE A 94 -3.37 -15.01 4.44
N PRO A 95 -3.91 -15.40 5.62
CA PRO A 95 -4.82 -16.55 5.70
C PRO A 95 -6.14 -16.37 4.95
N SER A 96 -6.50 -15.16 4.50
CA SER A 96 -7.71 -14.97 3.69
C SER A 96 -7.66 -15.66 2.33
N ASN A 97 -6.45 -15.89 1.80
CA ASN A 97 -6.20 -16.59 0.56
C ASN A 97 -4.71 -17.00 0.49
N PRO A 98 -4.34 -18.17 1.05
CA PRO A 98 -2.97 -18.66 1.05
C PRO A 98 -2.38 -18.85 -0.35
N GLU A 99 -3.20 -19.26 -1.32
CA GLU A 99 -2.80 -19.48 -2.72
C GLU A 99 -2.35 -18.16 -3.36
N VAL A 100 -3.18 -17.11 -3.29
CA VAL A 100 -2.81 -15.77 -3.78
C VAL A 100 -1.64 -15.19 -2.99
N THR A 101 -1.57 -15.44 -1.69
CA THR A 101 -0.45 -14.99 -0.86
C THR A 101 0.88 -15.55 -1.37
N ALA A 102 0.94 -16.84 -1.69
CA ALA A 102 2.15 -17.46 -2.21
C ALA A 102 2.60 -16.78 -3.52
N GLN A 103 1.64 -16.45 -4.41
CA GLN A 103 1.92 -15.75 -5.67
C GLN A 103 2.57 -14.37 -5.48
N LEU A 104 2.39 -13.71 -4.32
CA LEU A 104 3.06 -12.43 -4.04
C LEU A 104 4.59 -12.54 -3.94
N PHE A 105 5.11 -13.75 -3.70
CA PHE A 105 6.53 -14.00 -3.44
C PHE A 105 7.21 -14.86 -4.52
N LEU A 106 6.44 -15.40 -5.47
CA LEU A 106 6.98 -16.20 -6.57
C LEU A 106 7.71 -15.31 -7.60
N PRO A 107 8.71 -15.89 -8.29
CA PRO A 107 9.59 -15.17 -9.21
C PRO A 107 8.91 -14.53 -10.42
#